data_AF-A0A6G1HHQ2-F1
#
_entry.id   AF-A0A6G1HHQ2-F1
#
_cell.length_a   1.000
_cell.length_b   1.000
_cell.length_c   1.000
_cell.angle_alpha   90.00
_cell.angle_beta   90.00
_cell.angle_gamma   90.00
#
_symmetry.space_group_name_H-M   'P 1'
#
loop_
_entity.id
_entity.type
_entity.pdbx_description
1 polymer ?
#
loop_
_entity_poly.entity_id
_entity_poly.type
_entity_poly.pdbx_seq_one_letter_code
_entity_poly.pdbx_strand_id
1 'polypeptide(L)'
;MVQGTLYVSSATLDETKLPPSKFVTWYENIHVDEVVDLPGVPAATRYEAIPLHQLTDPRAAAPSTPTEPPSWLAFGGWLTLYEFNDIAYRKTDEFLALDGQSEPKPELLNSVFKNAWFNTRFMGAVQVDENPASALNAPYHAARRPAPLVITAFIQPKDEAHAAEIDKWYRAEHVPLLSKVRGYVRTR
;
A
#
# COMPACT_ATOMS: atom_id res chain seq x y z
N MET A 1 -16.44 11.79 -10.14
CA MET A 1 -15.22 11.84 -9.31
C MET A 1 -15.27 10.68 -8.35
N VAL A 2 -14.32 9.75 -8.45
CA VAL A 2 -14.22 8.60 -7.53
C VAL A 2 -12.87 8.67 -6.85
N GLN A 3 -12.83 8.95 -5.55
CA GLN A 3 -11.57 8.91 -4.79
C GLN A 3 -10.93 7.53 -4.96
N GLY A 4 -9.61 7.46 -5.01
CA GLY A 4 -8.94 6.17 -5.16
C GLY A 4 -7.61 6.08 -4.47
N THR A 5 -7.03 4.89 -4.55
CA THR A 5 -5.72 4.57 -4.00
C THR A 5 -4.93 3.82 -5.05
N LEU A 6 -3.67 4.22 -5.24
CA LEU A 6 -2.66 3.41 -5.88
C LEU A 6 -1.89 2.64 -4.81
N TYR A 7 -2.08 1.32 -4.80
CA TYR A 7 -1.32 0.39 -4.00
C TYR A 7 -0.07 -0.02 -4.75
N VAL A 8 1.10 0.15 -4.13
CA VAL A 8 2.39 -0.31 -4.66
C VAL A 8 3.09 -1.13 -3.59
N SER A 9 3.01 -2.44 -3.72
CA SER A 9 3.90 -3.34 -2.99
C SER A 9 5.22 -3.43 -3.75
N SER A 10 6.35 -3.45 -3.02
CA SER A 10 7.67 -3.48 -3.63
C SER A 10 8.71 -4.24 -2.81
N ALA A 11 9.71 -4.78 -3.49
CA ALA A 11 10.88 -5.41 -2.89
C ALA A 11 12.11 -5.31 -3.80
N THR A 12 13.30 -5.41 -3.23
CA THR A 12 14.54 -5.59 -4.00
C THR A 12 14.66 -7.05 -4.42
N LEU A 13 15.03 -7.30 -5.68
CA LEU A 13 15.24 -8.66 -6.22
C LEU A 13 16.63 -9.21 -5.91
N ASP A 14 17.62 -8.32 -5.87
CA ASP A 14 19.03 -8.65 -5.66
C ASP A 14 19.69 -7.52 -4.86
N GLU A 15 19.85 -7.75 -3.55
CA GLU A 15 20.39 -6.75 -2.63
C GLU A 15 21.85 -6.37 -2.93
N THR A 16 22.58 -7.21 -3.69
CA THR A 16 23.95 -6.88 -4.11
C THR A 16 23.98 -5.83 -5.21
N LYS A 17 22.94 -5.76 -6.04
CA LYS A 17 22.79 -4.78 -7.13
C LYS A 17 21.99 -3.56 -6.71
N LEU A 18 20.98 -3.77 -5.88
CA LEU A 18 20.14 -2.72 -5.31
C LEU A 18 19.99 -2.97 -3.81
N PRO A 19 20.90 -2.42 -2.99
CA PRO A 19 20.78 -2.52 -1.55
C PRO A 19 19.47 -1.89 -1.05
N PRO A 20 18.80 -2.47 -0.02
CA PRO A 20 17.56 -1.93 0.53
C PRO A 20 17.63 -0.44 0.86
N SER A 21 18.72 0.03 1.44
CA SER A 21 18.92 1.44 1.77
C SER A 21 18.93 2.36 0.56
N LYS A 22 19.53 1.93 -0.56
CA LYS A 22 19.53 2.67 -1.82
C LYS A 22 18.12 2.71 -2.42
N PHE A 23 17.42 1.59 -2.38
CA PHE A 23 16.03 1.51 -2.86
C PHE A 23 15.11 2.43 -2.05
N VAL A 24 15.17 2.36 -0.72
CA VAL A 24 14.40 3.22 0.19
C VAL A 24 14.73 4.69 -0.03
N THR A 25 16.01 5.05 -0.13
CA THR A 25 16.44 6.44 -0.39
C THR A 25 15.86 6.99 -1.69
N TRP A 26 15.93 6.23 -2.78
CA TRP A 26 15.31 6.65 -4.04
C TRP A 26 13.80 6.75 -3.93
N TYR A 27 13.15 5.74 -3.32
CA TYR A 27 11.69 5.69 -3.28
C TYR A 27 11.13 6.85 -2.44
N GLU A 28 11.69 7.08 -1.24
CA GLU A 28 11.16 8.06 -0.28
C GLU A 28 11.56 9.49 -0.58
N ASN A 29 12.77 9.74 -1.09
CA ASN A 29 13.29 11.10 -1.27
C ASN A 29 13.26 11.60 -2.72
N ILE A 30 12.81 10.78 -3.67
CA ILE A 30 12.72 11.14 -5.09
C ILE A 30 11.37 10.73 -5.63
N HIS A 31 11.10 9.42 -5.67
CA HIS A 31 9.92 8.92 -6.39
C HIS A 31 8.60 9.34 -5.75
N VAL A 32 8.48 9.26 -4.41
CA VAL A 32 7.27 9.70 -3.70
C VAL A 32 7.04 11.19 -3.92
N ASP A 33 8.08 12.01 -3.84
CA ASP A 33 7.99 13.46 -4.04
C ASP A 33 7.52 13.80 -5.47
N GLU A 34 8.09 13.17 -6.49
CA GLU A 34 7.66 13.34 -7.89
C GLU A 34 6.18 12.98 -8.09
N VAL A 35 5.70 11.94 -7.41
CA VAL A 35 4.31 11.48 -7.53
C VAL A 35 3.34 12.42 -6.80
N VAL A 36 3.67 12.88 -5.58
CA VAL A 36 2.78 13.75 -4.79
C VAL A 36 2.82 15.22 -5.21
N ASP A 37 3.81 15.63 -6.02
CA ASP A 37 3.83 16.94 -6.67
C ASP A 37 2.76 17.04 -7.79
N LEU A 38 2.23 15.91 -8.25
CA LEU A 38 1.13 15.89 -9.21
C LEU A 38 -0.19 16.37 -8.57
N PRO A 39 -0.97 17.25 -9.25
CA PRO A 39 -2.20 17.82 -8.69
C PRO A 39 -3.30 16.80 -8.38
N GLY A 40 -3.26 15.62 -9.01
CA GLY A 40 -4.22 14.53 -8.79
C GLY A 40 -3.91 13.62 -7.60
N VAL A 41 -2.72 13.72 -7.01
CA VAL A 41 -2.19 12.78 -6.02
C VAL A 41 -1.78 13.53 -4.74
N PRO A 42 -2.74 13.90 -3.86
CA PRO A 42 -2.48 14.81 -2.75
C PRO A 42 -1.57 14.28 -1.63
N ALA A 43 -1.37 12.96 -1.54
CA ALA A 43 -0.63 12.36 -0.45
C ALA A 43 -0.13 10.96 -0.79
N ALA A 44 0.92 10.54 -0.09
CA ALA A 44 1.41 9.17 -0.06
C ALA A 44 1.68 8.73 1.38
N THR A 45 1.65 7.43 1.62
CA THR A 45 2.14 6.83 2.86
C THR A 45 2.86 5.53 2.55
N ARG A 46 4.02 5.34 3.17
CA ARG A 46 4.83 4.14 3.01
C ARG A 46 4.93 3.37 4.33
N TYR A 47 4.87 2.05 4.21
CA TYR A 47 4.91 1.08 5.29
C TYR A 47 5.99 0.04 5.01
N GLU A 48 6.72 -0.35 6.04
CA GLU A 48 7.58 -1.53 6.02
C GLU A 48 6.77 -2.75 6.46
N ALA A 49 6.95 -3.87 5.76
CA ALA A 49 6.26 -5.11 6.09
C ALA A 49 6.81 -5.70 7.38
N ILE A 50 5.92 -6.12 8.29
CA ILE A 50 6.31 -6.86 9.50
C ILE A 50 6.20 -8.35 9.19
N PRO A 51 7.30 -9.13 9.29
CA PRO A 51 7.24 -10.57 9.09
C PRO A 51 6.27 -11.24 10.08
N LEU A 52 5.42 -12.15 9.58
CA LEU A 52 4.38 -12.79 10.39
C LEU A 52 4.90 -13.47 11.66
N HIS A 53 6.09 -14.08 11.61
CA HIS A 53 6.72 -14.71 12.78
C HIS A 53 7.01 -13.71 13.91
N GLN A 54 7.34 -12.46 13.56
CA GLN A 54 7.58 -11.39 14.54
C GLN A 54 6.28 -10.86 15.16
N LEU A 55 5.14 -11.02 14.48
CA LEU A 55 3.83 -10.71 15.05
C LEU A 55 3.40 -11.75 16.09
N THR A 56 3.81 -13.01 15.93
CA THR A 56 3.49 -14.10 16.87
C THR A 56 4.48 -14.20 18.03
N ASP A 57 5.76 -13.92 17.78
CA ASP A 57 6.80 -13.83 18.82
C ASP A 57 7.83 -12.77 18.40
N PRO A 58 7.85 -11.59 19.04
CA PRO A 58 8.81 -10.52 18.73
C PRO A 58 10.29 -10.91 18.93
N ARG A 59 10.56 -12.02 19.63
CA ARG A 59 11.92 -12.54 19.86
C ARG A 59 12.30 -13.64 18.88
N ALA A 60 11.38 -14.08 18.02
CA ALA A 60 11.67 -15.08 17.01
C ALA A 60 12.74 -14.54 16.06
N ALA A 61 13.87 -15.24 16.02
CA ALA A 61 14.90 -14.95 15.04
C ALA A 61 14.35 -15.17 13.62
N ALA A 62 14.87 -14.41 12.66
CA ALA A 62 14.59 -14.66 11.26
C ALA A 62 14.97 -16.12 10.92
N PRO A 63 14.17 -16.84 10.13
CA PRO A 63 14.50 -18.22 9.74
C PRO A 63 15.89 -18.27 9.10
N SER A 64 16.71 -19.23 9.53
CA SER A 64 18.13 -19.38 9.19
C SER A 64 18.42 -19.74 7.73
N THR A 65 17.39 -20.01 6.93
CA THR A 65 17.51 -20.42 5.54
C THR A 65 16.31 -19.91 4.75
N PRO A 66 16.50 -18.97 3.79
CA PRO A 66 15.46 -18.60 2.84
C PRO A 66 15.44 -19.64 1.72
N THR A 67 15.03 -20.88 2.00
CA THR A 67 14.87 -21.90 0.94
C THR A 67 13.70 -21.59 0.02
N GLU A 68 12.79 -20.71 0.44
CA GLU A 68 11.78 -20.06 -0.39
C GLU A 68 11.67 -18.59 0.07
N PRO A 69 11.38 -17.64 -0.83
CA PRO A 69 10.98 -16.31 -0.39
C PRO A 69 9.79 -16.48 0.56
N PRO A 70 9.83 -15.94 1.79
CA PRO A 70 8.72 -16.02 2.73
C PRO A 70 7.41 -15.66 2.04
N SER A 71 6.30 -16.31 2.38
CA SER A 71 5.00 -16.06 1.75
C SER A 71 4.52 -14.59 1.84
N TRP A 72 5.10 -13.78 2.73
CA TRP A 72 4.90 -12.32 2.80
C TRP A 72 5.75 -11.53 1.78
N LEU A 73 6.89 -12.08 1.33
CA LEU A 73 7.67 -11.59 0.20
C LEU A 73 6.95 -11.80 -1.14
N ALA A 74 5.94 -12.68 -1.21
CA ALA A 74 4.95 -12.68 -2.29
C ALA A 74 4.14 -11.35 -2.35
N PHE A 75 4.21 -10.53 -1.29
CA PHE A 75 3.56 -9.24 -1.13
C PHE A 75 4.54 -8.08 -0.84
N GLY A 76 5.85 -8.27 -1.05
CA GLY A 76 6.88 -7.21 -0.97
C GLY A 76 7.36 -6.87 0.45
N GLY A 77 8.55 -6.25 0.56
CA GLY A 77 9.12 -5.75 1.82
C GLY A 77 8.58 -4.37 2.23
N TRP A 78 8.00 -3.64 1.27
CA TRP A 78 7.42 -2.32 1.49
C TRP A 78 6.08 -2.18 0.77
N LEU A 79 5.19 -1.38 1.35
CA LEU A 79 3.92 -0.96 0.76
C LEU A 79 3.86 0.56 0.71
N THR A 80 3.60 1.13 -0.48
CA THR A 80 3.22 2.54 -0.62
C THR A 80 1.77 2.65 -1.06
N LEU A 81 1.04 3.55 -0.42
CA LEU A 81 -0.32 3.93 -0.77
C LEU A 81 -0.32 5.38 -1.20
N TYR A 82 -0.61 5.66 -2.48
CA TYR A 82 -0.85 7.02 -2.96
C TYR A 82 -2.34 7.30 -3.01
N GLU A 83 -2.78 8.41 -2.45
CA GLU A 83 -4.17 8.84 -2.48
C GLU A 83 -4.47 9.60 -3.78
N PHE A 84 -5.62 9.37 -4.39
CA PHE A 84 -6.11 10.08 -5.57
C PHE A 84 -7.39 10.83 -5.23
N ASN A 85 -7.46 12.12 -5.58
CA ASN A 85 -8.72 12.88 -5.51
C ASN A 85 -9.77 12.29 -6.47
N ASP A 86 -9.33 11.91 -7.67
CA ASP A 86 -10.11 11.14 -8.64
C ASP A 86 -9.22 10.06 -9.26
N ILE A 87 -9.58 8.79 -9.10
CA ILE A 87 -8.82 7.67 -9.67
C ILE A 87 -8.78 7.72 -11.20
N ALA A 88 -9.66 8.50 -11.85
CA ALA A 88 -9.56 8.78 -13.28
C ALA A 88 -8.26 9.49 -13.66
N TYR A 89 -7.65 10.28 -12.75
CA TYR A 89 -6.43 11.05 -13.00
C TYR A 89 -5.25 10.20 -13.46
N ARG A 90 -5.18 8.90 -13.08
CA ARG A 90 -4.14 7.97 -13.56
C ARG A 90 -4.07 7.80 -15.10
N LYS A 91 -5.08 8.28 -15.82
CA LYS A 91 -5.17 8.21 -17.29
C LYS A 91 -4.72 9.52 -17.98
N THR A 92 -4.36 10.53 -17.20
CA THR A 92 -3.88 11.81 -17.72
C THR A 92 -2.45 11.69 -18.23
N ASP A 93 -2.08 12.54 -19.17
CA ASP A 93 -0.72 12.54 -19.73
C ASP A 93 0.31 12.89 -18.64
N GLU A 94 -0.04 13.79 -17.71
CA GLU A 94 0.82 14.18 -16.59
C GLU A 94 1.17 12.98 -15.70
N PHE A 95 0.19 12.13 -15.36
CA PHE A 95 0.45 10.93 -14.58
C PHE A 95 1.22 9.88 -15.37
N LEU A 96 0.87 9.68 -16.65
CA LEU A 96 1.49 8.68 -17.50
C LEU A 96 2.94 9.03 -17.88
N ALA A 97 3.34 10.30 -17.78
CA ALA A 97 4.70 10.77 -18.04
C ALA A 97 5.70 10.45 -16.90
N LEU A 98 5.23 9.97 -15.73
CA LEU A 98 6.10 9.57 -14.64
C LEU A 98 6.96 8.35 -15.00
N ASP A 99 8.21 8.35 -14.54
CA ASP A 99 9.10 7.19 -14.62
C ASP A 99 8.43 5.99 -13.91
N GLY A 100 8.20 4.90 -14.66
CA GLY A 100 7.51 3.69 -14.18
C GLY A 100 6.04 3.59 -14.59
N GLN A 101 5.42 4.69 -15.05
CA GLN A 101 4.18 4.65 -15.84
C GLN A 101 4.51 4.66 -17.35
N SER A 102 5.51 5.46 -17.74
CA SER A 102 6.21 5.37 -19.02
C SER A 102 7.57 4.67 -18.86
N GLU A 103 8.24 4.41 -20.00
CA GLU A 103 9.61 3.89 -19.98
C GLU A 103 10.51 4.79 -19.13
N PRO A 104 11.12 4.27 -18.05
CA PRO A 104 11.96 5.09 -17.20
C PRO A 104 13.23 5.54 -17.91
N LYS A 105 13.81 6.65 -17.45
CA LYS A 105 15.16 7.06 -17.88
C LYS A 105 16.17 5.89 -17.77
N PRO A 106 17.11 5.71 -18.71
CA PRO A 106 17.99 4.53 -18.74
C PRO A 106 18.77 4.27 -17.45
N GLU A 107 19.22 5.32 -16.76
CA GLU A 107 19.90 5.20 -15.47
C GLU A 107 18.99 4.59 -14.40
N LEU A 108 17.76 5.09 -14.29
CA LEU A 108 16.78 4.64 -13.32
C LEU A 108 16.26 3.23 -13.64
N LEU A 109 16.04 2.95 -14.93
CA LEU A 109 15.66 1.63 -15.41
C LEU A 109 16.68 0.56 -14.98
N ASN A 110 17.97 0.83 -15.20
CA ASN A 110 19.03 -0.14 -14.93
C ASN A 110 19.43 -0.22 -13.46
N SER A 111 19.33 0.88 -12.70
CA SER A 111 19.72 0.90 -11.29
C SER A 111 18.61 0.41 -10.37
N VAL A 112 17.35 0.74 -10.65
CA VAL A 112 16.20 0.43 -9.78
C VAL A 112 15.24 -0.55 -10.44
N PHE A 113 14.59 -0.18 -11.54
CA PHE A 113 13.43 -0.94 -12.04
C PHE A 113 13.76 -2.38 -12.48
N LYS A 114 14.98 -2.66 -12.97
CA LYS A 114 15.43 -4.03 -13.27
C LYS A 114 15.80 -4.85 -12.04
N ASN A 115 16.09 -4.20 -10.91
CA ASN A 115 16.56 -4.85 -9.67
C ASN A 115 15.50 -4.80 -8.55
N ALA A 116 14.31 -4.29 -8.85
CA ALA A 116 13.19 -4.21 -7.93
C ALA A 116 11.95 -4.87 -8.55
N TRP A 117 11.13 -5.45 -7.69
CA TRP A 117 9.81 -5.95 -8.04
C TRP A 117 8.76 -4.98 -7.53
N PHE A 118 7.72 -4.77 -8.34
CA PHE A 118 6.58 -3.92 -8.01
C PHE A 118 5.27 -4.66 -8.32
N ASN A 119 4.32 -4.57 -7.39
CA ASN A 119 2.95 -5.01 -7.59
C ASN A 119 2.01 -3.83 -7.38
N THR A 120 1.51 -3.34 -8.50
CA THR A 120 0.78 -2.08 -8.59
C THR A 120 -0.70 -2.33 -8.83
N ARG A 121 -1.57 -1.70 -8.04
CA ARG A 121 -3.03 -1.81 -8.19
C ARG A 121 -3.69 -0.44 -8.02
N PHE A 122 -4.60 -0.11 -8.93
CA PHE A 122 -5.45 1.07 -8.82
C PHE A 122 -6.82 0.66 -8.30
N MET A 123 -7.26 1.28 -7.21
CA MET A 123 -8.50 0.94 -6.53
C MET A 123 -9.36 2.19 -6.41
N GLY A 124 -10.62 2.12 -6.84
CA GLY A 124 -11.61 3.15 -6.57
C GLY A 124 -12.29 2.88 -5.22
N ALA A 125 -12.45 3.90 -4.40
CA ALA A 125 -13.14 3.79 -3.13
C ALA A 125 -14.64 3.51 -3.37
N VAL A 126 -15.15 2.48 -2.70
CA VAL A 126 -16.59 2.12 -2.70
C VAL A 126 -17.25 2.57 -1.40
N GLN A 127 -16.51 2.50 -0.28
CA GLN A 127 -16.95 2.90 1.03
C GLN A 127 -15.78 3.33 1.89
N VAL A 128 -16.06 4.15 2.89
CA VAL A 128 -15.14 4.47 3.96
C VAL A 128 -15.93 4.37 5.26
N ASP A 129 -15.47 3.52 6.17
CA ASP A 129 -15.98 3.46 7.54
C ASP A 129 -14.90 3.96 8.48
N GLU A 130 -15.21 5.00 9.24
CA GLU A 130 -14.30 5.57 10.23
C GLU A 130 -14.93 5.44 11.61
N ASN A 131 -14.14 5.06 12.60
CA ASN A 131 -14.64 4.96 13.98
C ASN A 131 -14.88 6.36 14.56
N PRO A 132 -16.14 6.80 14.76
CA PRO A 132 -16.44 8.15 15.24
C PRO A 132 -16.11 8.32 16.73
N ALA A 133 -16.04 7.22 17.48
CA ALA A 133 -15.82 7.20 18.93
C ALA A 133 -14.34 7.05 19.32
N SER A 134 -13.41 7.01 18.35
CA SER A 134 -12.01 6.81 18.69
C SER A 134 -11.38 8.07 19.27
N ALA A 135 -11.50 8.23 20.58
CA ALA A 135 -10.71 9.17 21.39
C ALA A 135 -9.20 8.83 21.35
N LEU A 136 -8.83 7.62 20.94
CA LEU A 136 -7.44 7.21 20.62
C LEU A 136 -6.93 7.83 19.31
N ASN A 137 -7.82 8.31 18.44
CA ASN A 137 -7.49 8.90 17.16
C ASN A 137 -7.46 10.43 17.17
N ALA A 138 -7.85 11.11 18.26
CA ALA A 138 -7.87 12.58 18.29
C ALA A 138 -6.54 13.22 17.85
N PRO A 139 -5.35 12.72 18.24
CA PRO A 139 -4.08 13.28 17.76
C PRO A 139 -3.77 12.93 16.30
N TYR A 140 -4.15 11.74 15.83
CA TYR A 140 -3.89 11.27 14.47
C TYR A 140 -4.82 11.91 13.44
N HIS A 141 -6.12 12.02 13.76
CA HIS A 141 -7.14 12.66 12.92
C HIS A 141 -6.94 14.18 12.86
N ALA A 142 -6.67 14.84 13.99
CA ALA A 142 -6.40 16.28 14.00
C ALA A 142 -5.12 16.64 13.23
N ALA A 143 -4.10 15.78 13.26
CA ALA A 143 -2.85 15.96 12.53
C ALA A 143 -2.86 15.35 11.12
N ARG A 144 -3.97 14.73 10.67
CA ARG A 144 -4.08 13.99 9.40
C ARG A 144 -2.94 13.00 9.16
N ARG A 145 -2.43 12.37 10.22
CA ARG A 145 -1.32 11.42 10.11
C ARG A 145 -1.83 10.07 9.61
N PRO A 146 -1.02 9.34 8.82
CA PRO A 146 -1.36 7.96 8.48
C PRO A 146 -1.46 7.08 9.74
N ALA A 147 -2.27 6.03 9.65
CA ALA A 147 -2.32 5.02 10.71
C ALA A 147 -0.94 4.35 10.81
N PRO A 148 -0.44 4.01 12.02
CA PRO A 148 0.88 3.41 12.20
C PRO A 148 0.97 1.97 11.67
N LEU A 149 -0.16 1.31 11.49
CA LEU A 149 -0.28 -0.02 10.92
C LEU A 149 -1.40 -0.03 9.89
N VAL A 150 -1.18 -0.73 8.79
CA VAL A 150 -2.20 -1.02 7.78
C VAL A 150 -2.28 -2.53 7.56
N ILE A 151 -3.51 -3.02 7.41
CA ILE A 151 -3.78 -4.39 6.98
C ILE A 151 -4.50 -4.27 5.63
N THR A 152 -3.93 -4.90 4.60
CA THR A 152 -4.54 -4.94 3.28
C THR A 152 -4.97 -6.36 2.96
N ALA A 153 -6.22 -6.53 2.51
CA ALA A 153 -6.76 -7.82 2.12
C ALA A 153 -7.30 -7.73 0.69
N PHE A 154 -6.92 -8.70 -0.14
CA PHE A 154 -7.48 -8.87 -1.48
C PHE A 154 -8.30 -10.16 -1.47
N ILE A 155 -9.58 -10.04 -1.81
CA ILE A 155 -10.52 -11.15 -1.81
C ILE A 155 -11.04 -11.29 -3.24
N GLN A 156 -10.88 -12.47 -3.83
CA GLN A 156 -11.54 -12.85 -5.07
C GLN A 156 -12.71 -13.76 -4.70
N PRO A 157 -13.96 -13.26 -4.77
CA PRO A 157 -15.14 -14.09 -4.61
C PRO A 157 -15.21 -15.15 -5.73
N LYS A 158 -15.91 -16.25 -5.47
CA LYS A 158 -16.28 -17.21 -6.52
C LYS A 158 -17.24 -16.54 -7.51
N ASP A 159 -17.26 -17.01 -8.76
CA ASP A 159 -17.94 -16.38 -9.91
C ASP A 159 -19.44 -16.08 -9.70
N GLU A 160 -20.10 -16.78 -8.78
CA GLU A 160 -21.52 -16.63 -8.47
C GLU A 160 -21.82 -15.50 -7.47
N ALA A 161 -20.81 -14.97 -6.77
CA ALA A 161 -21.01 -13.93 -5.77
C ALA A 161 -21.19 -12.56 -6.44
N HIS A 162 -22.34 -11.94 -6.22
CA HIS A 162 -22.64 -10.63 -6.79
C HIS A 162 -21.94 -9.50 -6.01
N ALA A 163 -21.40 -8.51 -6.71
CA ALA A 163 -20.72 -7.35 -6.09
C ALA A 163 -21.58 -6.65 -5.01
N ALA A 164 -22.90 -6.57 -5.24
CA ALA A 164 -23.84 -5.98 -4.29
C ALA A 164 -24.00 -6.81 -3.00
N GLU A 165 -23.90 -8.13 -3.08
CA GLU A 165 -23.96 -9.01 -1.90
C GLU A 165 -22.69 -8.88 -1.06
N ILE A 166 -21.54 -8.77 -1.72
CA ILE A 166 -20.26 -8.55 -1.05
C ILE A 166 -20.26 -7.19 -0.36
N ASP A 167 -20.69 -6.11 -1.02
CA ASP A 167 -20.81 -4.79 -0.41
C ASP A 167 -21.76 -4.81 0.80
N LYS A 168 -22.94 -5.45 0.64
CA LYS A 168 -23.90 -5.62 1.74
C LYS A 168 -23.29 -6.37 2.92
N TRP A 169 -22.64 -7.51 2.68
CA TRP A 169 -21.96 -8.28 3.72
C TRP A 169 -20.85 -7.49 4.40
N TYR A 170 -20.06 -6.73 3.63
CA TYR A 170 -18.98 -5.91 4.17
C TYR A 170 -19.52 -4.87 5.16
N ARG A 171 -20.62 -4.20 4.82
CA ARG A 171 -21.28 -3.19 5.65
C ARG A 171 -21.99 -3.77 6.87
N ALA A 172 -22.74 -4.84 6.67
CA ALA A 172 -23.61 -5.39 7.71
C ALA A 172 -22.85 -6.25 8.73
N GLU A 173 -21.75 -6.88 8.31
CA GLU A 173 -21.08 -7.89 9.11
C GLU A 173 -19.59 -7.61 9.25
N HIS A 174 -18.85 -7.47 8.14
CA HIS A 174 -17.39 -7.46 8.21
C HIS A 174 -16.81 -6.24 8.93
N VAL A 175 -17.21 -5.03 8.54
CA VAL A 175 -16.75 -3.78 9.17
C VAL A 175 -17.18 -3.70 10.64
N PRO A 176 -18.43 -4.03 11.03
CA PRO A 176 -18.82 -4.11 12.44
C PRO A 176 -18.02 -5.12 13.28
N LEU A 177 -17.47 -6.17 12.68
CA LEU A 177 -16.56 -7.09 13.37
C LEU A 177 -15.19 -6.45 13.56
N LEU A 178 -14.63 -5.82 12.51
CA LEU A 178 -13.33 -5.13 12.58
C LEU A 178 -13.34 -3.95 13.54
N SER A 179 -14.44 -3.20 13.63
CA SER A 179 -14.55 -2.02 14.49
C SER A 179 -14.49 -2.34 15.99
N LYS A 180 -14.68 -3.61 16.38
CA LYS A 180 -14.50 -4.10 17.75
C LYS A 180 -13.03 -4.32 18.12
N VAL A 181 -12.11 -4.35 17.15
CA VAL A 181 -10.68 -4.54 17.40
C VAL A 181 -10.12 -3.28 18.06
N ARG A 182 -9.41 -3.46 19.19
CA ARG A 182 -8.75 -2.36 19.89
C ARG A 182 -7.73 -1.68 18.96
N GLY A 183 -7.84 -0.37 18.80
CA GLY A 183 -6.97 0.41 17.92
C GLY A 183 -7.48 0.51 16.48
N TYR A 184 -8.66 -0.03 16.17
CA TYR A 184 -9.30 0.18 14.87
C TYR A 184 -9.51 1.68 14.59
N VAL A 185 -8.99 2.12 13.43
CA VAL A 185 -9.10 3.51 12.97
C VAL A 185 -10.19 3.65 11.91
N ARG A 186 -10.07 2.88 10.82
CA ARG A 186 -10.94 2.94 9.65
C ARG A 186 -10.76 1.74 8.73
N THR A 187 -11.73 1.54 7.85
CA THR A 187 -11.69 0.63 6.69
C THR A 187 -12.02 1.44 5.43
N ARG A 188 -11.31 1.17 4.33
CA ARG A 188 -11.46 1.82 3.02
C ARG A 188 -11.53 0.75 1.94
#